data_AF-D7E4B0-F1
#
_entry.id   AF-D7E4B0-F1
#
_cell.length_a   1.000
_cell.length_b   1.000
_cell.length_c   1.000
_cell.angle_alpha   90.00
_cell.angle_beta   90.00
_cell.angle_gamma   90.00
#
_symmetry.space_group_name_H-M   'P 1'
#
loop_
_entity.id
_entity.type
_entity.pdbx_description
1 polymer ?
#
loop_
_entity_poly.entity_id
_entity_poly.type
_entity_poly.pdbx_seq_one_letter_code
_entity_poly.pdbx_strand_id
1 'polypeptide(L)'
;MNLKDIEKKLFTIMKFISIPLITSAIGLEIWNIQTVTTNSQLPSILTPALIIAHIALSAHFVEGITAAFYAPSQNQHPLKYGTYTFFVGTVGLLELWENHDR
;
A
#
# COMPACT_ATOMS: atom_id res chain seq x y z
N MET A 1 2.26 -27.90 8.96
CA MET A 1 2.92 -26.63 8.54
C MET A 1 3.10 -25.79 9.79
N ASN A 2 4.28 -25.23 10.02
CA ASN A 2 4.54 -24.41 11.22
C ASN A 2 3.85 -23.05 11.08
N LEU A 3 3.51 -22.40 12.19
CA LEU A 3 2.89 -21.07 12.22
C LEU A 3 3.72 -20.04 11.44
N LYS A 4 5.05 -20.07 11.60
CA LYS A 4 5.99 -19.20 10.86
C LYS A 4 5.94 -19.40 9.35
N ASP A 5 5.64 -20.62 8.88
CA ASP A 5 5.53 -20.91 7.45
C ASP A 5 4.21 -20.38 6.88
N ILE A 6 3.14 -20.43 7.70
CA ILE A 6 1.83 -19.85 7.36
C ILE A 6 1.94 -18.32 7.23
N GLU A 7 2.58 -17.66 8.19
CA GLU A 7 2.81 -16.20 8.19
C GLU A 7 3.56 -15.74 6.95
N LYS A 8 4.70 -16.37 6.64
CA LYS A 8 5.49 -16.06 5.43
C LYS A 8 4.68 -16.22 4.14
N LYS A 9 3.86 -17.27 4.05
CA LYS A 9 3.02 -17.51 2.88
C LYS A 9 1.95 -16.44 2.76
N LEU A 10 1.29 -16.08 3.86
CA LEU A 10 0.30 -15.01 3.91
C LEU A 10 0.91 -13.65 3.51
N PHE A 11 2.06 -13.28 4.08
CA PHE A 11 2.74 -12.03 3.73
C PHE A 11 3.10 -11.99 2.23
N THR A 12 3.58 -13.10 1.69
CA THR A 12 3.90 -13.19 0.26
C THR A 12 2.66 -12.98 -0.61
N ILE A 13 1.53 -13.59 -0.26
CA ILE A 13 0.25 -13.44 -0.99
C ILE A 13 -0.25 -12.00 -0.89
N MET A 14 -0.24 -11.41 0.32
CA MET A 14 -0.68 -10.04 0.54
C MET A 14 0.13 -9.04 -0.27
N LYS A 15 1.46 -9.18 -0.32
CA LYS A 15 2.34 -8.34 -1.15
C LYS A 15 1.97 -8.43 -2.63
N PHE A 16 1.77 -9.65 -3.12
CA PHE A 16 1.47 -9.89 -4.53
C PHE A 16 0.13 -9.29 -4.95
N ILE A 17 -0.90 -9.35 -4.08
CA ILE A 17 -2.23 -8.81 -4.37
C ILE A 17 -2.29 -7.29 -4.13
N SER A 18 -1.57 -6.78 -3.12
CA SER A 18 -1.59 -5.37 -2.76
C SER A 18 -1.05 -4.47 -3.87
N ILE A 19 0.07 -4.86 -4.51
CA ILE A 19 0.69 -4.05 -5.58
C ILE A 19 -0.28 -3.72 -6.72
N PRO A 20 -0.95 -4.70 -7.38
CA PRO A 20 -1.91 -4.39 -8.44
C PRO A 20 -3.13 -3.64 -7.90
N LEU A 21 -3.64 -3.95 -6.69
CA LEU A 21 -4.78 -3.22 -6.12
C LEU A 21 -4.48 -1.73 -5.88
N ILE A 22 -3.32 -1.41 -5.28
CA ILE A 22 -2.90 -0.02 -5.05
C ILE A 22 -2.60 0.67 -6.37
N THR A 23 -2.00 -0.02 -7.33
CA THR A 23 -1.77 0.54 -8.68
C THR A 23 -3.10 0.86 -9.38
N SER A 24 -4.08 -0.04 -9.30
CA SER A 24 -5.43 0.21 -9.83
C SER A 24 -6.15 1.33 -9.08
N ALA A 25 -5.99 1.45 -7.77
CA ALA A 25 -6.54 2.54 -6.98
C ALA A 25 -5.95 3.90 -7.41
N ILE A 26 -4.64 3.98 -7.64
CA ILE A 26 -3.99 5.19 -8.20
C ILE A 26 -4.59 5.52 -9.58
N GLY A 27 -4.74 4.51 -10.45
CA GLY A 27 -5.34 4.72 -11.78
C GLY A 27 -6.78 5.23 -11.70
N LEU A 28 -7.58 4.68 -10.78
CA LEU A 28 -8.96 5.12 -10.53
C LEU A 28 -9.01 6.55 -9.99
N GLU A 29 -8.08 6.91 -9.11
CA GLU A 29 -7.96 8.27 -8.56
C GLU A 29 -7.57 9.28 -9.65
N ILE A 30 -6.62 8.92 -10.52
CA ILE A 30 -6.23 9.75 -11.67
C ILE A 30 -7.42 9.95 -12.60
N TRP A 31 -8.19 8.89 -12.90
CA TRP A 31 -9.40 9.03 -13.74
C TRP A 31 -10.43 9.93 -13.06
N ASN A 32 -10.67 9.77 -11.76
CA ASN A 32 -11.55 10.64 -10.98
C ASN A 32 -11.14 12.13 -11.10
N ILE A 33 -9.85 12.44 -10.95
CA ILE A 33 -9.30 13.80 -11.14
C ILE A 33 -9.51 14.30 -12.58
N GLN A 34 -9.34 13.43 -13.59
CA GLN A 34 -9.60 13.79 -15.00
C GLN A 34 -11.07 14.15 -15.24
N THR A 35 -12.03 13.51 -14.56
CA THR A 35 -13.45 13.84 -14.71
C THR A 35 -13.76 15.28 -14.29
N VAL A 36 -13.10 15.76 -13.23
CA VAL A 36 -13.19 17.15 -12.78
C VAL A 36 -12.65 18.11 -13.86
N THR A 37 -11.51 17.78 -14.46
CA THR A 37 -10.89 18.62 -15.51
C THR A 37 -11.71 18.66 -16.80
N THR A 38 -12.43 17.58 -17.11
CA THR A 38 -13.17 17.44 -18.37
C THR A 38 -14.67 17.73 -18.25
N ASN A 39 -15.16 18.13 -17.07
CA ASN A 39 -16.59 18.23 -16.75
C ASN A 39 -17.38 16.96 -17.11
N SER A 40 -16.72 15.81 -17.01
CA SER A 40 -17.36 14.50 -17.18
C SER A 40 -17.65 13.88 -15.82
N GLN A 41 -18.30 12.71 -15.81
CA GLN A 41 -18.61 11.97 -14.59
C GLN A 41 -18.04 10.57 -14.70
N LEU A 42 -17.53 10.06 -13.57
CA LEU A 42 -17.16 8.66 -13.46
C LEU A 42 -18.42 7.79 -13.47
N PRO A 43 -18.45 6.63 -14.15
CA PRO A 43 -19.58 5.71 -14.08
C PRO A 43 -19.92 5.38 -12.62
N SER A 44 -21.20 5.51 -12.23
CA SER A 44 -21.65 5.33 -10.84
C SER A 44 -21.38 3.93 -10.28
N ILE A 45 -21.23 2.92 -11.15
CA ILE A 45 -20.80 1.57 -10.77
C ILE A 45 -19.40 1.53 -10.14
N LEU A 46 -18.57 2.54 -10.42
CA LEU A 46 -17.22 2.66 -9.85
C LEU A 46 -17.19 3.42 -8.52
N THR A 47 -18.30 4.03 -8.08
CA THR A 47 -18.35 4.77 -6.81
C THR A 47 -17.92 3.92 -5.60
N PRO A 48 -18.37 2.66 -5.43
CA PRO A 48 -17.88 1.81 -4.34
C PRO A 48 -16.38 1.54 -4.42
N ALA A 49 -15.86 1.29 -5.63
CA ALA A 49 -14.43 1.07 -5.85
C ALA A 49 -13.61 2.32 -5.52
N LEU A 50 -14.13 3.51 -5.83
CA LEU A 50 -13.48 4.78 -5.52
C LEU A 50 -13.41 5.04 -4.01
N ILE A 51 -14.48 4.73 -3.25
CA ILE A 51 -14.47 4.83 -1.79
C ILE A 51 -13.39 3.91 -1.20
N ILE A 52 -13.31 2.66 -1.68
CA ILE A 52 -12.27 1.71 -1.25
C ILE A 52 -10.89 2.23 -1.62
N ALA A 53 -10.71 2.76 -2.82
CA ALA A 53 -9.45 3.35 -3.28
C ALA A 53 -9.00 4.50 -2.37
N HIS A 54 -9.88 5.44 -2.01
CA HIS A 54 -9.54 6.53 -1.10
C HIS A 54 -9.04 6.02 0.26
N ILE A 55 -9.74 5.05 0.85
CA ILE A 55 -9.38 4.47 2.15
C ILE A 55 -8.03 3.74 2.04
N ALA A 56 -7.87 2.89 1.03
CA ALA A 56 -6.67 2.09 0.82
C ALA A 56 -5.45 2.99 0.57
N LEU A 57 -5.55 3.97 -0.34
CA LEU A 57 -4.45 4.89 -0.63
C LEU A 57 -4.08 5.73 0.58
N SER A 58 -5.06 6.21 1.36
CA SER A 58 -4.80 6.99 2.56
C SER A 58 -4.09 6.17 3.64
N ALA A 59 -4.57 4.94 3.90
CA ALA A 59 -3.94 4.04 4.85
C ALA A 59 -2.50 3.71 4.43
N HIS A 60 -2.31 3.29 3.19
CA HIS A 60 -0.99 2.95 2.64
C HIS A 60 -0.04 4.15 2.62
N PHE A 61 -0.56 5.37 2.42
CA PHE A 61 0.24 6.59 2.52
C PHE A 61 0.76 6.84 3.94
N VAL A 62 -0.10 6.69 4.95
CA VAL A 62 0.30 6.81 6.37
C VAL A 62 1.32 5.73 6.74
N GLU A 63 1.11 4.49 6.28
CA GLU A 63 2.05 3.39 6.50
C GLU A 63 3.39 3.65 5.81
N GLY A 64 3.39 4.12 4.57
CA GLY A 64 4.60 4.49 3.83
C GLY A 64 5.39 5.61 4.51
N ILE A 65 4.71 6.64 5.04
CA ILE A 65 5.35 7.70 5.83
C ILE A 65 5.95 7.12 7.12
N THR A 66 5.19 6.29 7.83
CA THR A 66 5.64 5.65 9.08
C THR A 66 6.91 4.82 8.82
N ALA A 67 6.89 4.01 7.77
CA ALA A 67 8.04 3.23 7.34
C ALA A 67 9.24 4.10 6.95
N ALA A 68 9.04 5.17 6.18
CA ALA A 68 10.11 6.08 5.80
C ALA A 68 10.76 6.76 7.02
N PHE A 69 9.94 7.12 8.01
CA PHE A 69 10.38 7.77 9.24
C PHE A 69 11.23 6.84 10.12
N TYR A 70 10.82 5.57 10.29
CA TYR A 70 11.53 4.60 11.12
C TYR A 70 12.61 3.80 10.37
N ALA A 71 12.67 3.87 9.03
CA ALA A 71 13.68 3.15 8.25
C ALA A 71 15.15 3.42 8.68
N PRO A 72 15.58 4.66 8.99
CA PRO A 72 16.94 4.91 9.45
C PRO A 72 17.31 4.17 10.74
N SER A 73 16.37 4.02 11.69
CA SER A 73 16.66 3.31 12.95
C SER A 73 16.89 1.81 12.71
N GLN A 74 16.39 1.29 11.59
CA GLN A 74 16.51 -0.11 11.19
C GLN A 74 17.61 -0.32 10.11
N ASN A 75 18.51 0.66 9.92
CA ASN A 75 19.55 0.64 8.89
C ASN A 75 19.01 0.49 7.44
N GLN A 76 17.79 0.96 7.19
CA GLN A 76 17.16 0.96 5.86
C GLN A 76 17.12 2.37 5.25
N HIS A 77 17.16 2.45 3.92
CA HIS A 77 17.04 3.74 3.23
C HIS A 77 15.58 4.24 3.25
N PRO A 78 15.29 5.45 3.79
CA PRO A 78 13.93 5.98 3.98
C PRO A 78 13.02 5.89 2.76
N LEU A 79 13.45 6.46 1.63
CA LEU A 79 12.62 6.51 0.42
C LEU A 79 12.34 5.13 -0.18
N LYS A 80 13.31 4.21 -0.08
CA LYS A 80 13.17 2.85 -0.60
C LYS A 80 12.15 2.09 0.23
N TYR A 81 12.30 2.14 1.54
CA TYR A 81 11.46 1.38 2.46
C TYR A 81 10.05 1.97 2.60
N GLY A 82 9.92 3.30 2.58
CA GLY A 82 8.64 3.98 2.54
C GLY A 82 7.85 3.68 1.26
N THR A 83 8.49 3.78 0.09
CA THR A 83 7.84 3.44 -1.19
C THR A 83 7.42 1.97 -1.21
N TYR A 84 8.30 1.07 -0.77
CA TYR A 84 7.96 -0.34 -0.63
C TYR A 84 6.70 -0.54 0.23
N THR A 85 6.69 0.03 1.43
CA THR A 85 5.58 -0.07 2.38
C THR A 85 4.29 0.55 1.84
N PHE A 86 4.37 1.66 1.10
CA PHE A 86 3.21 2.22 0.43
C PHE A 86 2.53 1.22 -0.52
N PHE A 87 3.28 0.37 -1.23
CA PHE A 87 2.68 -0.63 -2.12
C PHE A 87 2.25 -1.92 -1.40
N VAL A 88 2.95 -2.33 -0.34
CA VAL A 88 2.67 -3.60 0.35
C VAL A 88 1.85 -3.46 1.63
N GLY A 89 1.58 -2.24 2.06
CA GLY A 89 0.82 -1.88 3.24
C GLY A 89 1.48 -2.33 4.54
N THR A 90 0.66 -2.72 5.52
CA THR A 90 1.09 -3.17 6.86
C THR A 90 2.16 -4.25 6.84
N VAL A 91 2.19 -5.12 5.81
CA VAL A 91 3.24 -6.15 5.68
C VAL A 91 4.63 -5.52 5.61
N GLY A 92 4.78 -4.37 4.92
CA GLY A 92 6.03 -3.62 4.89
C GLY A 92 6.43 -3.08 6.26
N LEU A 93 5.46 -2.61 7.06
CA LEU A 93 5.75 -2.22 8.44
C LEU A 93 6.19 -3.42 9.28
N LEU A 94 5.48 -4.54 9.23
CA LEU A 94 5.85 -5.74 10.00
C LEU A 94 7.27 -6.20 9.66
N GLU A 95 7.63 -6.23 8.38
CA GLU A 95 8.98 -6.58 7.94
C GLU A 95 10.05 -5.57 8.40
N LEU A 96 9.71 -4.29 8.63
CA LEU A 96 10.66 -3.27 9.08
C LEU A 96 11.17 -3.56 10.49
N TRP A 97 10.27 -4.03 11.36
CA TRP A 97 10.57 -4.39 12.73
C TRP A 97 10.98 -5.86 12.90
N GLU A 98 10.52 -6.78 12.05
CA GLU A 98 10.99 -8.18 12.08
C GLU A 98 12.48 -8.29 11.64
N ASN A 99 12.96 -7.35 10.81
CA ASN A 99 14.39 -7.23 10.49
C ASN A 99 15.25 -6.72 11.66
N HIS A 100 14.66 -6.31 12.80
CA HIS A 100 15.41 -5.93 14.00
C HIS A 100 15.88 -7.15 14.81
N ASP A 101 15.18 -8.28 14.71
CA ASP A 101 15.42 -9.48 15.53
C ASP A 101 16.46 -10.44 14.90
N ARG A 102 17.36 -9.93 14.05
CA ARG A 102 18.49 -10.68 13.49
C ARG A 102 19.82 -9.98 13.72
#